data_AF-U7HPP1-F1
#
_entry.id   AF-U7HPP1-F1
#
_cell.length_a   1.000
_cell.length_b   1.000
_cell.length_c   1.000
_cell.angle_alpha   90.00
_cell.angle_beta   90.00
_cell.angle_gamma   90.00
#
_symmetry.space_group_name_H-M   'P 1'
#
loop_
_entity.id
_entity.type
_entity.pdbx_description
1 polymer ?
#
loop_
_entity_poly.entity_id
_entity_poly.type
_entity_poly.pdbx_seq_one_letter_code
_entity_poly.pdbx_strand_id
1 'polypeptide(L)'
;MLDMTTVAAHPQETVLQATAFQEVVKLPLDVGRKFLTLRFHQVTELVQKLLISPLGPLFARLYSYKKLQKTFAHICAKALSDEELQGFWTLISQQQGLRVFHKLIRYMSERRQFRERWVGALQNTSVPLALINGSADPISGAHMVARYRELVGGENIVQLPGIGHYPQLEDSQTVLAAVQSFLAGVMSSG
;
A
#
# COMPACT_ATOMS: atom_id res chain seq x y z
N MET A 1 -40.56 -33.34 -20.74
CA MET A 1 -41.15 -33.72 -19.44
C MET A 1 -40.48 -35.02 -19.03
N LEU A 2 -39.37 -34.92 -18.29
CA LEU A 2 -38.64 -36.07 -17.77
C LEU A 2 -38.28 -35.79 -16.31
N ASP A 3 -38.36 -36.87 -15.56
CA ASP A 3 -38.74 -37.00 -14.17
C ASP A 3 -37.58 -36.77 -13.20
N MET A 4 -37.88 -36.15 -12.06
CA MET A 4 -37.02 -36.05 -10.90
C MET A 4 -37.30 -37.24 -9.99
N THR A 5 -36.31 -38.12 -9.75
CA THR A 5 -36.09 -38.67 -8.40
C THR A 5 -34.77 -39.44 -8.29
N THR A 6 -33.93 -38.94 -7.38
CA THR A 6 -33.10 -39.69 -6.42
C THR A 6 -31.90 -40.49 -6.92
N VAL A 7 -30.71 -39.89 -6.80
CA VAL A 7 -29.52 -40.60 -6.32
C VAL A 7 -29.13 -39.98 -4.97
N ALA A 8 -29.22 -40.81 -3.93
CA ALA A 8 -28.89 -40.48 -2.56
C ALA A 8 -27.39 -40.16 -2.42
N ALA A 9 -27.07 -39.05 -1.76
CA ALA A 9 -25.71 -38.72 -1.38
C ALA A 9 -25.25 -39.62 -0.22
N HIS A 10 -24.16 -40.35 -0.44
CA HIS A 10 -23.54 -41.25 0.54
C HIS A 10 -22.69 -40.44 1.54
N PRO A 11 -22.72 -40.69 2.88
CA PRO A 11 -22.10 -39.80 3.88
C PRO A 11 -20.57 -39.94 4.06
N GLN A 12 -19.82 -40.34 3.02
CA GLN A 12 -18.38 -40.63 3.17
C GLN A 12 -17.44 -39.80 2.27
N GLU A 13 -17.95 -38.90 1.42
CA GLU A 13 -17.09 -38.02 0.62
C GLU A 13 -16.79 -36.66 1.27
N THR A 14 -17.41 -36.33 2.41
CA THR A 14 -17.19 -35.04 3.11
C THR A 14 -16.04 -35.09 4.13
N VAL A 15 -15.34 -36.23 4.29
CA VAL A 15 -14.30 -36.40 5.34
C VAL A 15 -12.86 -36.36 4.78
N LEU A 16 -12.68 -36.30 3.45
CA LEU A 16 -11.35 -36.30 2.81
C LEU A 16 -10.84 -34.92 2.36
N GLN A 17 -11.57 -33.83 2.63
CA GLN A 17 -11.05 -32.45 2.50
C GLN A 17 -10.73 -31.79 3.85
N ALA A 18 -10.86 -32.53 4.95
CA ALA A 18 -10.54 -32.05 6.31
C ALA A 18 -9.09 -32.35 6.76
N THR A 19 -8.27 -32.97 5.92
CA THR A 19 -6.90 -33.41 6.25
C THR A 19 -5.79 -32.71 5.46
N ALA A 20 -6.02 -31.48 5.01
CA ALA A 20 -4.97 -30.58 4.51
C ALA A 20 -4.94 -29.23 5.26
N PHE A 21 -5.42 -29.23 6.51
CA PHE A 21 -5.50 -28.05 7.38
C PHE A 21 -4.73 -28.19 8.70
N GLN A 22 -3.82 -29.18 8.83
CA GLN A 22 -3.11 -29.42 10.11
C GLN A 22 -1.59 -29.64 10.08
N GLU A 23 -0.90 -29.68 8.94
CA GLU A 23 0.57 -29.85 8.97
C GLU A 23 1.33 -28.99 7.97
N VAL A 24 1.28 -27.66 8.17
CA VAL A 24 2.32 -26.77 7.66
C VAL A 24 2.85 -25.96 8.84
N VAL A 25 4.01 -26.41 9.33
CA VAL A 25 4.98 -25.65 10.13
C VAL A 25 4.61 -25.45 11.61
N LYS A 26 4.84 -26.52 12.39
CA LYS A 26 5.45 -26.37 13.73
C LYS A 26 6.92 -25.98 13.52
N LEU A 27 7.22 -24.70 13.42
CA LEU A 27 8.52 -24.17 13.82
C LEU A 27 8.32 -23.55 15.21
N PRO A 28 9.15 -23.90 16.21
CA PRO A 28 9.11 -23.22 17.49
C PRO A 28 9.70 -21.83 17.28
N LEU A 29 8.86 -20.85 16.98
CA LEU A 29 9.22 -19.44 17.17
C LEU A 29 9.06 -19.12 18.65
N ASP A 30 9.94 -19.71 19.46
CA ASP A 30 10.35 -19.15 20.74
C ASP A 30 11.33 -18.00 20.47
N VAL A 31 10.81 -16.93 19.89
CA VAL A 31 11.48 -15.63 19.87
C VAL A 31 10.61 -14.72 20.71
N GLY A 32 10.95 -14.70 21.99
CA GLY A 32 10.20 -14.10 23.06
C GLY A 32 9.66 -12.70 22.77
N ARG A 33 8.49 -12.44 23.33
CA ARG A 33 7.95 -11.15 23.77
C ARG A 33 8.81 -9.92 23.42
N LYS A 34 8.86 -9.60 22.13
CA LYS A 34 9.02 -8.24 21.61
C LYS A 34 8.02 -8.11 20.48
N PHE A 35 6.73 -8.19 20.82
CA PHE A 35 5.69 -7.45 20.10
C PHE A 35 5.96 -5.95 20.35
N LEU A 36 7.08 -5.47 19.80
CA LEU A 36 7.20 -4.07 19.47
C LEU A 36 6.14 -3.92 18.38
N THR A 37 5.02 -3.32 18.77
CA THR A 37 4.08 -2.70 17.86
C THR A 37 4.91 -1.80 16.97
N LEU A 38 5.41 -2.33 15.86
CA LEU A 38 6.14 -1.60 14.85
C LEU A 38 5.14 -0.59 14.33
N ARG A 39 5.26 0.63 14.87
CA ARG A 39 4.42 1.77 14.54
C ARG A 39 4.54 2.02 13.04
N PHE A 40 3.71 1.36 12.23
CA PHE A 40 3.24 1.87 10.93
C PHE A 40 2.34 3.12 11.15
N HIS A 41 2.63 3.90 12.20
CA HIS A 41 1.72 4.81 12.89
C HIS A 41 2.43 6.06 13.44
N GLN A 42 3.44 6.53 12.72
CA GLN A 42 4.06 7.83 12.97
C GLN A 42 3.92 8.55 11.64
N VAL A 43 2.84 9.27 11.34
CA VAL A 43 2.29 10.37 12.12
C VAL A 43 0.78 10.38 11.93
N THR A 44 0.00 10.18 13.01
CA THR A 44 -1.43 10.56 12.93
C THR A 44 -1.49 12.06 13.14
N GLU A 45 -1.20 12.78 12.05
CA GLU A 45 -1.48 14.20 11.96
C GLU A 45 -2.91 14.44 12.44
N LEU A 46 -3.13 15.47 13.25
CA LEU A 46 -4.45 15.83 13.79
C LEU A 46 -5.52 15.85 12.68
N VAL A 47 -5.09 16.26 11.48
CA VAL A 47 -5.83 16.23 10.22
C VAL A 47 -6.40 14.84 9.90
N GLN A 48 -5.62 13.76 10.02
CA GLN A 48 -6.10 12.40 9.73
C GLN A 48 -7.18 11.97 10.72
N LYS A 49 -6.99 12.25 12.02
CA LYS A 49 -7.99 11.94 13.06
C LYS A 49 -9.28 12.70 12.81
N LEU A 50 -9.19 13.98 12.47
CA LEU A 50 -10.35 14.81 12.12
C LEU A 50 -11.06 14.30 10.86
N LEU A 51 -10.33 13.92 9.82
CA LEU A 51 -10.91 13.36 8.60
C LEU A 51 -11.60 12.00 8.83
N ILE A 52 -11.11 11.18 9.77
CA ILE A 52 -11.74 9.89 10.12
C ILE A 52 -13.00 10.09 10.97
N SER A 53 -13.05 11.15 11.79
CA SER A 53 -14.16 11.42 12.70
C SER A 53 -15.50 11.69 11.97
N PRO A 54 -16.64 11.70 12.70
CA PRO A 54 -17.93 12.10 12.13
C PRO A 54 -17.95 13.51 11.51
N LEU A 55 -17.02 14.39 11.91
CA LEU A 55 -16.86 15.73 11.34
C LEU A 55 -16.03 15.73 10.03
N GLY A 56 -15.44 14.59 9.66
CA GLY A 56 -14.62 14.41 8.46
C GLY A 56 -15.23 14.93 7.16
N PRO A 57 -16.53 14.68 6.85
CA PRO A 57 -17.18 15.20 5.65
C PRO A 57 -17.18 16.74 5.56
N LEU A 58 -17.31 17.42 6.71
CA LEU A 58 -17.25 18.88 6.77
C LEU A 58 -15.81 19.37 6.68
N PHE A 59 -14.91 18.75 7.45
CA PHE A 59 -13.50 19.12 7.49
C PHE A 59 -12.82 18.96 6.13
N ALA A 60 -13.18 17.94 5.35
CA ALA A 60 -12.65 17.73 4.01
C ALA A 60 -12.95 18.89 3.04
N ARG A 61 -14.07 19.61 3.25
CA ARG A 61 -14.41 20.81 2.45
C ARG A 61 -13.50 22.01 2.74
N LEU A 62 -12.81 22.00 3.88
CA LEU A 62 -11.87 23.05 4.28
C LEU A 62 -10.45 22.80 3.75
N TYR A 63 -10.25 21.74 2.96
CA TYR A 63 -8.99 21.53 2.26
C TYR A 63 -8.87 22.57 1.14
N SER A 64 -7.69 23.15 0.99
CA SER A 64 -7.45 24.27 0.08
C SER A 64 -6.17 24.07 -0.71
N TYR A 65 -6.04 24.78 -1.83
CA TYR A 65 -4.84 24.75 -2.65
C TYR A 65 -3.57 25.08 -1.84
N LYS A 66 -3.64 26.10 -0.98
CA LYS A 66 -2.54 26.47 -0.07
C LYS A 66 -2.14 25.34 0.89
N LYS A 67 -3.09 24.51 1.33
CA LYS A 67 -2.78 23.32 2.15
C LYS A 67 -2.11 22.24 1.29
N LEU A 68 -2.56 22.04 0.05
CA LEU A 68 -1.91 21.15 -0.91
C LEU A 68 -0.46 21.55 -1.16
N GLN A 69 -0.20 22.83 -1.48
CA GLN A 69 1.16 23.35 -1.68
C GLN A 69 2.06 23.07 -0.47
N LYS A 70 1.57 23.35 0.75
CA LYS A 70 2.31 23.07 1.99
C LYS A 70 2.60 21.58 2.19
N THR A 71 1.63 20.72 1.87
CA THR A 71 1.81 19.27 1.95
C THR A 71 2.90 18.80 0.98
N PHE A 72 2.83 19.20 -0.29
CA PHE A 72 3.82 18.83 -1.31
C PHE A 72 5.22 19.38 -0.99
N ALA A 73 5.32 20.62 -0.50
CA ALA A 73 6.58 21.20 -0.05
C ALA A 73 7.21 20.46 1.15
N HIS A 74 6.40 19.73 1.94
CA HIS A 74 6.90 18.93 3.05
C HIS A 74 7.33 17.53 2.64
N ILE A 75 6.59 16.89 1.73
CA ILE A 75 6.77 15.46 1.39
C ILE A 75 7.67 15.22 0.17
N CYS A 76 7.79 16.20 -0.73
CA CYS A 76 8.72 16.15 -1.86
C CYS A 76 10.06 16.75 -1.43
N ALA A 77 11.15 16.07 -1.81
CA ALA A 77 12.50 16.56 -1.61
C ALA A 77 12.92 17.52 -2.74
N LYS A 78 12.41 17.28 -3.96
CA LYS A 78 12.49 18.22 -5.08
C LYS A 78 11.15 18.93 -5.24
N ALA A 79 11.19 20.26 -5.27
CA ALA A 79 9.98 21.07 -5.38
C ALA A 79 9.31 20.87 -6.75
N LEU A 80 7.98 20.72 -6.73
CA LEU A 80 7.16 20.77 -7.95
C LEU A 80 6.83 22.23 -8.30
N SER A 81 6.64 22.51 -9.58
CA SER A 81 6.18 23.80 -10.07
C SER A 81 4.75 24.11 -9.63
N ASP A 82 4.39 25.40 -9.61
CA ASP A 82 3.01 25.80 -9.30
C ASP A 82 2.01 25.21 -10.32
N GLU A 83 2.41 25.15 -11.59
CA GLU A 83 1.62 24.55 -12.68
C GLU A 83 1.28 23.07 -12.39
N GLU A 84 2.27 22.26 -12.00
CA GLU A 84 2.04 20.86 -11.62
C GLU A 84 1.09 20.76 -10.42
N LEU A 85 1.29 21.61 -9.40
CA LEU A 85 0.43 21.65 -8.22
C LEU A 85 -1.01 22.08 -8.57
N GLN A 86 -1.19 23.03 -9.49
CA GLN A 86 -2.51 23.43 -9.99
C GLN A 86 -3.18 22.28 -10.77
N GLY A 87 -2.40 21.50 -11.52
CA GLY A 87 -2.87 20.28 -12.17
C GLY A 87 -3.43 19.29 -11.15
N PHE A 88 -2.67 18.98 -10.09
CA PHE A 88 -3.17 18.14 -9.00
C PHE A 88 -4.41 18.71 -8.33
N TRP A 89 -4.41 20.00 -8.02
CA TRP A 89 -5.55 20.66 -7.39
C TRP A 89 -6.81 20.55 -8.23
N THR A 90 -6.70 20.79 -9.54
CA THR A 90 -7.79 20.65 -10.48
C THR A 90 -8.37 19.23 -10.43
N LEU A 91 -7.52 18.21 -10.52
CA LEU A 91 -7.94 16.81 -10.49
C LEU A 91 -8.64 16.42 -9.18
N ILE A 92 -8.10 16.82 -8.02
CA ILE A 92 -8.67 16.43 -6.73
C ILE A 92 -9.93 17.22 -6.35
N SER A 93 -10.08 18.44 -6.86
CA SER A 93 -11.21 19.32 -6.56
C SER A 93 -12.37 19.15 -7.54
N GLN A 94 -12.10 18.59 -8.72
CA GLN A 94 -13.09 18.32 -9.75
C GLN A 94 -14.30 17.56 -9.18
N GLN A 95 -15.51 17.94 -9.60
CA GLN A 95 -16.76 17.28 -9.21
C GLN A 95 -16.93 17.12 -7.68
N GLN A 96 -16.47 18.11 -6.90
CA GLN A 96 -16.53 18.09 -5.44
C GLN A 96 -15.69 16.94 -4.83
N GLY A 97 -14.60 16.56 -5.50
CA GLY A 97 -13.76 15.41 -5.18
C GLY A 97 -13.23 15.41 -3.74
N LEU A 98 -12.96 16.58 -3.16
CA LEU A 98 -12.55 16.70 -1.75
C LEU A 98 -13.50 16.00 -0.76
N ARG A 99 -14.79 15.87 -1.09
CA ARG A 99 -15.77 15.17 -0.24
C ARG A 99 -15.43 13.70 -0.02
N VAL A 100 -14.63 13.08 -0.88
CA VAL A 100 -14.24 11.67 -0.74
C VAL A 100 -13.10 11.47 0.26
N PHE A 101 -12.34 12.52 0.63
CA PHE A 101 -11.12 12.38 1.45
C PHE A 101 -11.39 11.71 2.81
N HIS A 102 -12.51 12.06 3.47
CA HIS A 102 -12.92 11.44 4.73
C HIS A 102 -13.24 9.93 4.61
N LYS A 103 -13.56 9.46 3.40
CA LYS A 103 -13.74 8.04 3.11
C LYS A 103 -12.40 7.38 2.82
N LEU A 104 -11.57 8.00 1.96
CA LEU A 104 -10.26 7.46 1.59
C LEU A 104 -9.32 7.29 2.79
N ILE A 105 -9.34 8.23 3.75
CA ILE A 105 -8.48 8.15 4.92
C ILE A 105 -8.76 6.94 5.82
N ARG A 106 -9.94 6.30 5.68
CA ARG A 106 -10.29 5.07 6.43
C ARG A 106 -9.35 3.91 6.11
N TYR A 107 -8.66 3.97 4.98
CA TYR A 107 -7.53 3.09 4.65
C TYR A 107 -6.51 2.98 5.79
N MET A 108 -6.29 4.04 6.59
CA MET A 108 -5.39 3.98 7.75
C MET A 108 -5.81 2.96 8.82
N SER A 109 -7.11 2.73 8.97
CA SER A 109 -7.65 1.67 9.85
C SER A 109 -7.67 0.32 9.13
N GLU A 110 -8.07 0.31 7.86
CA GLU A 110 -8.15 -0.89 7.04
C GLU A 110 -6.78 -1.57 6.86
N ARG A 111 -5.69 -0.81 6.71
CA ARG A 111 -4.32 -1.36 6.60
C ARG A 111 -3.84 -2.08 7.86
N ARG A 112 -4.47 -1.83 9.01
CA ARG A 112 -4.23 -2.61 10.24
C ARG A 112 -5.11 -3.85 10.24
N GLN A 113 -6.40 -3.69 9.96
CA GLN A 113 -7.38 -4.77 9.94
C GLN A 113 -7.04 -5.86 8.92
N PHE A 114 -6.66 -5.46 7.70
CA PHE A 114 -6.39 -6.36 6.58
C PHE A 114 -4.90 -6.60 6.35
N ARG A 115 -4.06 -6.29 7.34
CA ARG A 115 -2.60 -6.38 7.22
C ARG A 115 -2.15 -7.75 6.73
N GLU A 116 -2.61 -8.82 7.37
CA GLU A 116 -2.21 -10.19 7.05
C GLU A 116 -2.56 -10.53 5.60
N ARG A 117 -3.79 -10.21 5.17
CA ARG A 117 -4.22 -10.42 3.79
C ARG A 117 -3.38 -9.62 2.79
N TRP A 118 -3.14 -8.33 3.04
CA TRP A 118 -2.49 -7.45 2.07
C TRP A 118 -0.97 -7.66 2.00
N VAL A 119 -0.31 -7.81 3.14
CA VAL A 119 1.13 -8.14 3.16
C VAL A 119 1.35 -9.56 2.69
N GLY A 120 0.51 -10.51 3.10
CA GLY A 120 0.58 -11.90 2.66
C GLY A 120 0.45 -12.04 1.14
N ALA A 121 -0.36 -11.20 0.48
CA ALA A 121 -0.43 -11.17 -0.98
C ALA A 121 0.90 -10.75 -1.63
N LEU A 122 1.63 -9.80 -1.04
CA LEU A 122 2.96 -9.40 -1.52
C LEU A 122 4.01 -10.48 -1.24
N GLN A 123 3.91 -11.18 -0.11
CA GLN A 123 4.86 -12.23 0.28
C GLN A 123 4.73 -13.51 -0.55
N ASN A 124 3.52 -13.83 -1.00
CA ASN A 124 3.21 -15.09 -1.69
C ASN A 124 2.90 -14.89 -3.18
N THR A 125 3.18 -13.71 -3.75
CA THR A 125 2.94 -13.47 -5.18
C THR A 125 3.88 -14.30 -6.03
N SER A 126 3.36 -14.91 -7.10
CA SER A 126 4.16 -15.53 -8.16
C SER A 126 4.47 -14.57 -9.32
N VAL A 127 3.83 -13.40 -9.34
CA VAL A 127 4.08 -12.36 -10.34
C VAL A 127 5.33 -11.58 -9.94
N PRO A 128 6.26 -11.33 -10.89
CA PRO A 128 7.43 -10.49 -10.63
C PRO A 128 7.05 -9.16 -10.00
N LEU A 129 7.78 -8.77 -8.96
CA LEU A 129 7.50 -7.58 -8.17
C LEU A 129 8.76 -6.72 -8.05
N ALA A 130 8.59 -5.41 -8.12
CA ALA A 130 9.65 -4.42 -7.92
C ALA A 130 9.15 -3.27 -7.02
N LEU A 131 10.07 -2.67 -6.27
CA LEU A 131 9.82 -1.49 -5.46
C LEU A 131 10.75 -0.35 -5.88
N ILE A 132 10.19 0.75 -6.36
CA ILE A 132 10.91 2.01 -6.59
C ILE A 132 10.50 2.99 -5.48
N ASN A 133 11.46 3.50 -4.72
CA ASN A 133 11.18 4.32 -3.54
C ASN A 133 12.13 5.52 -3.42
N GLY A 134 11.56 6.70 -3.16
CA GLY A 134 12.30 7.89 -2.77
C GLY A 134 12.75 7.79 -1.33
N SER A 135 14.06 7.65 -1.11
CA SER A 135 14.60 7.37 0.23
C SER A 135 14.52 8.56 1.19
N ALA A 136 14.33 9.77 0.67
CA ALA A 136 14.17 11.00 1.45
C ALA A 136 12.71 11.30 1.82
N ASP A 137 11.75 10.45 1.44
CA ASP A 137 10.34 10.61 1.85
C ASP A 137 10.21 10.57 3.40
N PRO A 138 9.70 11.65 4.03
CA PRO A 138 9.55 11.72 5.49
C PRO A 138 8.48 10.76 6.02
N ILE A 139 7.59 10.24 5.17
CA ILE A 139 6.48 9.37 5.55
C ILE A 139 6.85 7.89 5.35
N SER A 140 7.45 7.53 4.22
CA SER A 140 7.71 6.15 3.81
C SER A 140 8.98 6.00 2.96
N GLY A 141 10.05 6.70 3.35
CA GLY A 141 11.38 6.59 2.73
C GLY A 141 12.17 5.35 3.16
N ALA A 142 13.48 5.51 3.40
CA ALA A 142 14.41 4.40 3.60
C ALA A 142 13.98 3.35 4.66
N HIS A 143 13.32 3.80 5.73
CA HIS A 143 12.81 2.90 6.78
C HIS A 143 11.72 1.94 6.28
N MET A 144 10.88 2.37 5.33
CA MET A 144 9.86 1.53 4.71
C MET A 144 10.51 0.48 3.82
N VAL A 145 11.56 0.85 3.07
CA VAL A 145 12.32 -0.08 2.25
C VAL A 145 13.01 -1.15 3.09
N ALA A 146 13.62 -0.77 4.21
CA ALA A 146 14.19 -1.74 5.15
C ALA A 146 13.13 -2.76 5.61
N ARG A 147 11.92 -2.26 5.95
CA ARG A 147 10.82 -3.13 6.37
C ARG A 147 10.26 -4.00 5.23
N TYR A 148 10.25 -3.49 4.00
CA TYR A 148 9.86 -4.24 2.82
C TYR A 148 10.82 -5.40 2.58
N ARG A 149 12.14 -5.19 2.71
CA ARG A 149 13.16 -6.25 2.59
C ARG A 149 12.93 -7.38 3.58
N GLU A 150 12.63 -7.05 4.84
CA GLU A 150 12.37 -8.03 5.90
C GLU A 150 11.11 -8.87 5.65
N LEU A 151 10.09 -8.28 5.04
CA LEU A 151 8.79 -8.92 4.90
C LEU A 151 8.59 -9.59 3.56
N VAL A 152 8.90 -8.90 2.46
CA VAL A 152 8.55 -9.29 1.09
C VAL A 152 9.76 -9.88 0.36
N GLY A 153 10.95 -9.33 0.59
CA GLY A 153 12.19 -9.77 -0.06
C GLY A 153 13.02 -8.59 -0.57
N GLY A 154 14.26 -8.88 -0.94
CA GLY A 154 15.26 -7.87 -1.33
C GLY A 154 15.42 -7.64 -2.83
N GLU A 155 14.76 -8.45 -3.67
CA GLU A 155 14.91 -8.41 -5.12
C GLU A 155 14.21 -7.20 -5.74
N ASN A 156 14.76 -6.66 -6.83
CA ASN A 156 14.18 -5.59 -7.64
C ASN A 156 13.78 -4.32 -6.85
N ILE A 157 14.60 -3.93 -5.86
CA ILE A 157 14.41 -2.70 -5.10
C ILE A 157 15.33 -1.60 -5.65
N VAL A 158 14.73 -0.51 -6.10
CA VAL A 158 15.43 0.71 -6.50
C VAL A 158 15.14 1.82 -5.47
N GLN A 159 16.18 2.15 -4.69
CA GLN A 159 16.15 3.28 -3.77
C GLN A 159 16.72 4.52 -4.46
N LEU A 160 16.00 5.63 -4.40
CA LEU A 160 16.37 6.90 -5.02
C LEU A 160 16.77 7.91 -3.93
N PRO A 161 18.08 8.14 -3.70
CA PRO A 161 18.56 9.09 -2.72
C PRO A 161 18.14 10.53 -3.08
N GLY A 162 17.80 11.34 -2.08
CA GLY A 162 17.40 12.74 -2.31
C GLY A 162 16.04 12.92 -3.00
N ILE A 163 15.29 11.84 -3.20
CA ILE A 163 13.93 11.86 -3.76
C ILE A 163 12.91 11.61 -2.65
N GLY A 164 11.84 12.40 -2.63
CA GLY A 164 10.78 12.35 -1.64
C GLY A 164 9.64 11.39 -1.98
N HIS A 165 8.44 11.77 -1.56
CA HIS A 165 7.25 10.91 -1.54
C HIS A 165 6.70 10.55 -2.92
N TYR A 166 6.98 11.34 -3.95
CA TYR A 166 6.49 11.09 -5.31
C TYR A 166 7.63 10.99 -6.32
N PRO A 167 8.38 9.87 -6.31
CA PRO A 167 9.55 9.71 -7.18
C PRO A 167 9.27 9.92 -8.66
N GLN A 168 8.10 9.52 -9.14
CA GLN A 168 7.69 9.67 -10.53
C GLN A 168 7.51 11.14 -10.96
N LEU A 169 7.31 12.05 -10.01
CA LEU A 169 7.22 13.50 -10.26
C LEU A 169 8.58 14.16 -10.06
N GLU A 170 9.31 13.74 -9.04
CA GLU A 170 10.59 14.35 -8.65
C GLU A 170 11.77 13.90 -9.53
N ASP A 171 11.70 12.71 -10.13
CA ASP A 171 12.72 12.16 -11.01
C ASP A 171 12.13 11.13 -11.99
N SER A 172 11.27 11.61 -12.89
CA SER A 172 10.55 10.78 -13.85
C SER A 172 11.48 9.95 -14.74
N GLN A 173 12.64 10.49 -15.12
CA GLN A 173 13.63 9.79 -15.94
C GLN A 173 14.21 8.58 -15.23
N THR A 174 14.62 8.73 -13.96
CA THR A 174 15.18 7.62 -13.20
C THR A 174 14.11 6.57 -12.88
N VAL A 175 12.88 6.99 -12.57
CA VAL A 175 11.76 6.05 -12.39
C VAL A 175 11.48 5.27 -13.68
N LEU A 176 11.44 5.94 -14.84
CA LEU A 176 11.23 5.28 -16.13
C LEU A 176 12.33 4.27 -16.42
N ALA A 177 13.59 4.63 -16.22
CA ALA A 177 14.72 3.72 -16.41
C ALA A 177 14.63 2.49 -15.50
N ALA A 178 14.25 2.66 -14.23
CA ALA A 178 14.03 1.57 -13.30
C ALA A 178 12.91 0.63 -13.75
N VAL A 179 11.79 1.18 -14.22
CA VAL A 179 10.68 0.39 -14.79
C VAL A 179 11.12 -0.38 -16.04
N GLN A 180 11.80 0.27 -16.97
CA GLN A 180 12.29 -0.38 -18.19
C GLN A 180 13.26 -1.52 -17.89
N SER A 181 14.21 -1.30 -16.97
CA SER A 181 15.14 -2.34 -16.52
C SER A 181 14.41 -3.54 -15.92
N PHE A 182 13.40 -3.29 -15.09
CA PHE A 182 12.59 -4.37 -14.50
C PHE A 182 11.83 -5.15 -15.57
N LEU A 183 11.14 -4.48 -16.50
CA LEU A 183 10.39 -5.13 -17.57
C LEU A 183 11.29 -5.94 -18.51
N ALA A 184 12.47 -5.42 -18.86
CA ALA A 184 13.45 -6.16 -19.66
C ALA A 184 13.91 -7.44 -18.94
N GLY A 185 14.14 -7.38 -17.63
CA GLY A 185 14.48 -8.55 -16.81
C GLY A 185 13.37 -9.60 -16.79
N VAL A 186 12.12 -9.16 -16.64
CA VAL A 186 10.95 -10.05 -16.67
C VAL A 186 10.81 -10.74 -18.03
N MET A 187 10.94 -10.00 -19.14
CA MET A 187 10.83 -10.56 -20.50
C MET A 187 11.96 -11.52 -20.86
N SER A 188 13.14 -11.37 -20.24
CA SER A 188 14.30 -12.24 -20.49
C SER A 188 14.27 -13.53 -19.66
N SER A 189 13.38 -13.62 -18.67
CA SER A 189 13.29 -14.73 -17.71
C SER A 189 12.11 -15.68 -17.96
N GLY A 190 11.30 -15.42 -19.00
CA GLY A 190 10.16 -16.24 -19.41
C GLY A 190 10.39 -16.87 -20.78
#